data_AF-A0A6I1JUN3-F1
#
_entry.id   AF-A0A6I1JUN3-F1
#
_cell.length_a   1.000
_cell.length_b   1.000
_cell.length_c   1.000
_cell.angle_alpha   90.00
_cell.angle_beta   90.00
_cell.angle_gamma   90.00
#
_symmetry.space_group_name_H-M   'P 1'
#
loop_
_entity.id
_entity.type
_entity.pdbx_description
1 polymer ?
#
loop_
_entity_poly.entity_id
_entity_poly.type
_entity_poly.pdbx_seq_one_letter_code
_entity_poly.pdbx_strand_id
1 'polypeptide(L)'
;MGREALQASHANQCPGGGEHQAAIERLRAEHKRLGERISAMYIDKLDDKIGGDFYDKFAGEWREEQLRLQREIDRHEAAEQSYIDEGVQILELALNAQRLFERQGPRQKRRLLNFVLSNYSWEDGKVRATFR
;
A
#
# COMPACT_ATOMS: atom_id res chain seq x y z
N MET A 1 -9.09 -3.99 -19.36
CA MET A 1 -8.58 -2.93 -18.47
C MET A 1 -7.18 -3.33 -18.05
N GLY A 2 -6.19 -2.48 -18.32
CA GLY A 2 -4.78 -2.77 -18.01
C GLY A 2 -4.54 -2.73 -16.49
N ARG A 3 -3.55 -3.48 -16.01
CA ARG A 3 -3.16 -3.54 -14.59
C ARG A 3 -3.07 -2.16 -13.93
N GLU A 4 -2.51 -1.18 -14.64
CA GLU A 4 -2.37 0.21 -14.18
C GLU A 4 -3.71 0.87 -13.81
N ALA A 5 -4.78 0.60 -14.56
CA ALA A 5 -6.09 1.18 -14.29
C ALA A 5 -6.77 0.57 -13.06
N LEU A 6 -6.47 -0.70 -12.75
CA LEU A 6 -6.97 -1.38 -11.56
C LEU A 6 -6.20 -0.94 -10.30
N GLN A 7 -4.88 -0.80 -10.42
CA GLN A 7 -4.00 -0.30 -9.37
C GLN A 7 -4.41 1.11 -8.92
N ALA A 8 -4.65 2.02 -9.88
CA ALA A 8 -5.09 3.38 -9.60
C ALA A 8 -6.49 3.46 -8.97
N SER A 9 -7.40 2.55 -9.34
CA SER A 9 -8.78 2.55 -8.82
C SER A 9 -8.87 1.97 -7.40
N HIS A 10 -8.04 0.98 -7.06
CA HIS A 10 -8.07 0.30 -5.76
C HIS A 10 -7.30 1.04 -4.66
N ALA A 11 -6.22 1.74 -5.01
CA ALA A 11 -5.48 2.60 -4.08
C ALA A 11 -6.39 3.70 -3.48
N ASN A 12 -7.35 4.20 -4.27
CA ASN A 12 -8.26 5.26 -3.85
C ASN A 12 -9.47 4.79 -3.02
N GLN A 13 -9.69 3.48 -2.85
CA GLN A 13 -10.91 2.92 -2.25
C GLN A 13 -10.70 2.21 -0.91
N CYS A 14 -9.45 2.09 -0.42
CA CYS A 14 -9.17 1.45 0.86
C CYS A 14 -9.37 2.43 2.03
N PRO A 15 -10.30 2.16 2.98
CA PRO A 15 -10.63 3.08 4.06
C PRO A 15 -9.45 3.42 5.01
N GLY A 16 -8.41 2.59 5.06
CA GLY A 16 -7.19 2.81 5.84
C GLY A 16 -6.05 3.53 5.09
N GLY A 17 -6.19 3.77 3.78
CA GLY A 17 -5.14 4.41 2.97
C GLY A 17 -4.91 5.88 3.35
N GLY A 18 -5.97 6.59 3.76
CA GLY A 18 -5.87 8.01 4.13
C GLY A 18 -5.06 8.27 5.41
N GLU A 19 -5.20 7.40 6.43
CA GLU A 19 -4.45 7.54 7.68
C GLU A 19 -2.98 7.17 7.50
N HIS A 20 -2.69 6.14 6.70
CA HIS A 20 -1.34 5.71 6.34
C HIS A 20 -0.62 6.77 5.50
N GLN A 21 -1.29 7.32 4.49
CA GLN A 21 -0.76 8.41 3.67
C GLN A 21 -0.45 9.65 4.51
N ALA A 22 -1.35 10.02 5.43
CA ALA A 22 -1.11 11.13 6.36
C ALA A 22 0.08 10.87 7.31
N ALA A 23 0.32 9.61 7.70
CA ALA A 23 1.50 9.26 8.50
C ALA A 23 2.80 9.41 7.69
N ILE A 24 2.84 8.91 6.44
CA ILE A 24 3.99 9.07 5.53
C ILE A 24 4.28 10.56 5.29
N GLU A 25 3.24 11.38 5.08
CA GLU A 25 3.39 12.82 4.87
C GLU A 25 4.01 13.53 6.07
N ARG A 26 3.64 13.13 7.30
CA ARG A 26 4.27 13.67 8.53
C ARG A 26 5.75 13.30 8.61
N LEU A 27 6.10 12.04 8.33
CA LEU A 27 7.50 11.59 8.32
C LEU A 27 8.32 12.35 7.26
N ARG A 28 7.77 12.54 6.06
CA ARG A 28 8.39 13.32 4.99
C ARG A 28 8.58 14.79 5.37
N ALA A 29 7.58 15.39 6.02
CA ALA A 29 7.66 16.77 6.49
C ALA A 29 8.77 16.94 7.56
N GLU A 30 8.88 15.98 8.48
CA GLU A 30 9.94 15.99 9.49
C GLU A 30 11.33 15.79 8.87
N HIS A 31 11.47 14.83 7.95
CA HIS A 31 12.70 14.59 7.21
C HIS A 31 13.16 15.86 6.45
N LYS A 32 12.22 16.54 5.78
CA LYS A 32 12.48 17.80 5.07
C LYS A 32 12.92 18.90 6.03
N ARG A 33 12.24 19.06 7.15
CA ARG A 33 12.56 20.06 8.18
C ARG A 33 13.98 19.89 8.72
N LEU A 34 14.43 18.64 8.95
CA LEU A 34 15.80 18.37 9.35
C LEU A 34 16.80 18.80 8.25
N GLY A 35 16.51 18.52 6.98
CA GLY A 35 17.36 18.93 5.86
C GLY A 35 17.47 20.45 5.71
N GLU A 36 16.36 21.17 5.88
CA GLU A 36 16.33 22.64 5.91
C GLU A 36 17.18 23.18 7.06
N ARG A 37 17.09 22.55 8.24
CA ARG A 37 17.88 22.94 9.42
C ARG A 37 19.38 22.72 9.22
N ILE A 38 19.77 21.59 8.64
CA ILE A 38 21.17 21.30 8.28
C ILE A 38 21.70 22.35 7.29
N SER A 39 20.87 22.72 6.30
CA SER A 39 21.23 23.72 5.29
C SER A 39 21.42 25.11 5.89
N ALA A 40 20.53 25.54 6.79
CA ALA A 40 20.67 26.79 7.51
C ALA A 40 21.94 26.81 8.38
N MET A 41 22.19 25.72 9.12
CA MET A 41 23.39 25.58 9.94
C MET A 41 24.67 25.63 9.10
N TYR A 42 24.65 25.09 7.89
CA TYR A 42 25.79 25.16 6.98
C TYR A 42 26.11 26.61 6.60
N ILE A 43 25.09 27.44 6.36
CA ILE A 43 25.26 28.87 6.09
C ILE A 43 25.87 29.56 7.33
N ASP A 44 25.34 29.30 8.53
CA ASP A 44 25.89 29.89 9.77
C ASP A 44 27.35 29.46 10.03
N LYS A 45 27.73 28.24 9.64
CA LYS A 45 29.11 27.76 9.70
C LYS A 45 30.00 28.51 8.71
N LEU A 46 29.52 28.79 7.50
CA LEU A 46 30.28 29.56 6.50
C LEU A 46 30.46 31.02 6.91
N ASP A 47 29.53 31.57 7.70
CA ASP A 47 29.62 32.90 8.29
C ASP A 47 30.47 32.93 9.59
N ASP A 48 31.15 31.83 9.95
CA ASP A 48 31.92 31.65 11.18
C ASP A 48 31.11 31.91 12.48
N LYS A 49 29.77 31.88 12.42
CA LYS A 49 28.89 32.05 13.60
C LYS A 49 28.88 30.82 14.50
N ILE A 50 29.17 29.65 13.93
CA ILE A 50 29.30 28.38 14.64
C ILE A 50 30.62 27.70 14.26
N GLY A 51 31.21 26.97 15.21
CA GLY A 51 32.43 26.20 14.97
C GLY A 51 32.17 24.94 14.14
N GLY A 52 33.22 24.44 13.47
CA GLY A 52 33.17 23.21 12.68
C GLY A 52 32.71 22.00 13.49
N ASP A 53 33.29 21.78 14.67
CA ASP A 53 32.91 20.66 15.56
C ASP A 53 31.44 20.69 15.97
N PHE A 54 30.88 21.89 16.14
CA PHE A 54 29.46 22.08 16.43
C PHE A 54 28.62 21.67 15.22
N TYR A 55 29.00 22.12 14.02
CA TYR A 55 28.31 21.72 12.80
C TYR A 55 28.35 20.20 12.59
N ASP A 56 29.52 19.59 12.69
CA ASP A 56 29.72 18.16 12.41
C ASP A 56 28.90 17.28 13.35
N LYS A 57 28.85 17.63 14.64
CA LYS A 57 28.04 16.92 15.63
C LYS A 57 26.54 16.96 15.27
N PHE A 58 25.96 18.16 15.16
CA PHE A 58 24.52 18.29 14.97
C PHE A 58 24.07 17.87 13.57
N ALA A 59 24.88 18.13 12.54
CA ALA A 59 24.59 17.65 11.19
C ALA A 59 24.69 16.12 11.12
N GLY A 60 25.60 15.50 11.86
CA GLY A 60 25.67 14.04 12.02
C GLY A 60 24.39 13.49 12.65
N GLU A 61 24.02 13.99 13.83
CA GLU A 61 22.81 13.57 14.56
C GLU A 61 21.54 13.70 13.69
N TRP A 62 21.35 14.84 13.01
CA TRP A 62 20.17 15.03 12.16
C TRP A 62 20.19 14.20 10.88
N ARG A 63 21.35 13.88 10.32
CA ARG A 63 21.45 12.95 9.19
C ARG A 63 21.12 11.52 9.60
N GLU A 64 21.53 11.09 10.80
CA GLU A 64 21.15 9.78 11.34
C GLU A 64 19.63 9.68 11.54
N GLU A 65 19.02 10.74 12.09
CA GLU A 65 17.57 10.83 12.22
C GLU A 65 16.86 10.84 10.86
N GLN A 66 17.39 11.56 9.87
CA GLN A 66 16.89 11.50 8.48
C GLN A 66 16.95 10.07 7.92
N LEU A 67 18.04 9.34 8.13
CA LEU A 67 18.15 7.93 7.73
C LEU A 67 17.17 7.02 8.47
N ARG A 68 16.82 7.33 9.72
CA ARG A 68 15.77 6.61 10.45
C ARG A 68 14.40 6.87 9.83
N LEU A 69 14.04 8.15 9.63
CA LEU A 69 12.77 8.55 9.04
C LEU A 69 12.60 7.99 7.62
N GLN A 70 13.65 7.98 6.80
CA GLN A 70 13.59 7.41 5.46
C GLN A 70 13.30 5.91 5.49
N ARG A 71 13.93 5.15 6.40
CA ARG A 71 13.63 3.71 6.57
C ARG A 71 12.20 3.44 6.99
N GLU A 72 11.62 4.32 7.82
CA GLU A 72 10.22 4.22 8.20
C GLU A 72 9.31 4.47 6.99
N ILE A 73 9.57 5.53 6.20
CA ILE A 73 8.86 5.83 4.95
C ILE A 73 8.90 4.62 4.00
N ASP A 74 10.10 4.09 3.73
CA ASP A 74 10.29 2.97 2.80
C ASP A 74 9.51 1.73 3.27
N ARG A 75 9.45 1.49 4.59
CA ARG A 75 8.68 0.38 5.17
C ARG A 75 7.17 0.57 4.97
N HIS A 76 6.68 1.79 5.16
CA HIS A 76 5.27 2.11 4.95
C HIS A 76 4.87 1.96 3.47
N GLU A 77 5.71 2.42 2.54
CA GLU A 77 5.48 2.29 1.10
C GLU A 77 5.53 0.84 0.63
N ALA A 78 6.49 0.04 1.12
CA ALA A 78 6.59 -1.38 0.79
C ALA A 78 5.36 -2.18 1.26
N ALA A 79 4.83 -1.86 2.44
CA ALA A 79 3.62 -2.50 2.96
C ALA A 79 2.39 -2.16 2.11
N GLU A 80 2.27 -0.92 1.64
CA GLU A 80 1.20 -0.50 0.74
C GLU A 80 1.28 -1.22 -0.60
N GLN A 81 2.47 -1.30 -1.20
CA GLN A 81 2.67 -2.01 -2.47
C GLN A 81 2.28 -3.49 -2.35
N SER A 82 2.70 -4.16 -1.27
CA SER A 82 2.35 -5.56 -1.02
C SER A 82 0.82 -5.75 -0.93
N TYR A 83 0.14 -4.87 -0.22
CA TYR A 83 -1.31 -4.91 -0.09
C TYR A 83 -2.03 -4.73 -1.44
N ILE A 84 -1.55 -3.80 -2.27
CA ILE A 84 -2.08 -3.56 -3.61
C ILE A 84 -1.85 -4.77 -4.51
N ASP A 85 -0.66 -5.37 -4.47
CA ASP A 85 -0.32 -6.54 -5.29
C ASP A 85 -1.17 -7.76 -4.91
N GLU A 86 -1.41 -7.98 -3.61
CA GLU A 86 -2.35 -9.00 -3.12
C GLU A 86 -3.77 -8.77 -3.64
N GLY A 87 -4.25 -7.52 -3.59
CA GLY A 87 -5.56 -7.15 -4.13
C GLY A 87 -5.69 -7.44 -5.63
N VAL A 88 -4.64 -7.11 -6.41
CA VAL A 88 -4.58 -7.41 -7.84
C VAL A 88 -4.63 -8.92 -8.09
N GLN A 89 -3.88 -9.72 -7.33
CA GLN A 89 -3.89 -11.18 -7.47
C GLN A 89 -5.26 -11.79 -7.18
N ILE A 90 -5.95 -11.32 -6.13
CA ILE A 90 -7.31 -11.79 -5.79
C ILE A 90 -8.30 -11.45 -6.92
N LEU A 91 -8.22 -10.23 -7.46
CA LEU A 91 -9.08 -9.81 -8.58
C LEU A 91 -8.79 -10.62 -9.85
N GLU A 92 -7.51 -10.80 -10.20
CA GLU A 92 -7.09 -11.63 -11.33
C GLU A 92 -7.60 -13.07 -11.16
N LEU A 93 -7.52 -13.64 -9.97
CA LEU A 93 -8.05 -14.97 -9.67
C LEU A 93 -9.56 -15.02 -9.87
N ALA A 94 -10.32 -14.05 -9.35
CA ALA A 94 -11.78 -13.99 -9.49
C ALA A 94 -12.22 -13.85 -10.95
N LEU A 95 -11.57 -12.95 -11.71
CA LEU A 95 -11.80 -12.76 -13.14
C LEU A 95 -11.50 -14.02 -13.95
N ASN A 96 -10.38 -14.69 -13.66
CA ASN A 96 -10.01 -15.94 -14.31
C ASN A 96 -10.99 -17.06 -13.94
N ALA A 97 -11.43 -17.16 -12.69
CA ALA A 97 -12.41 -18.14 -12.23
C ALA A 97 -13.76 -17.94 -12.93
N GLN A 98 -14.26 -16.69 -13.02
CA GLN A 98 -15.48 -16.36 -13.76
C GLN A 98 -15.35 -16.76 -15.24
N ARG A 99 -14.28 -16.34 -15.91
CA ARG A 99 -14.05 -16.64 -17.34
C ARG A 99 -13.95 -18.14 -17.60
N LEU A 100 -13.25 -18.88 -16.74
CA LEU A 100 -13.12 -20.33 -16.84
C LEU A 100 -14.45 -21.02 -16.59
N PHE A 101 -15.22 -20.53 -15.62
CA PHE A 101 -16.56 -21.04 -15.35
C PHE A 101 -17.49 -20.83 -16.55
N GLU A 102 -17.51 -19.65 -17.17
CA GLU A 102 -18.36 -19.36 -18.33
C GLU A 102 -18.11 -20.30 -19.52
N ARG A 103 -16.83 -20.61 -19.78
CA ARG A 103 -16.37 -21.46 -20.89
C ARG A 103 -16.59 -22.96 -20.65
N GLN A 104 -16.90 -23.37 -19.43
CA GLN A 104 -17.12 -24.77 -19.10
C GLN A 104 -18.50 -25.29 -19.56
N GLY A 105 -18.54 -26.56 -19.96
CA GLY A 105 -19.78 -27.25 -20.25
C GLY A 105 -20.69 -27.41 -19.02
N PRO A 106 -22.00 -27.67 -19.19
CA PRO A 106 -22.96 -27.71 -18.09
C PRO A 106 -22.57 -28.68 -16.97
N ARG A 107 -21.96 -29.83 -17.30
CA ARG A 107 -21.50 -30.82 -16.31
C ARG A 107 -20.34 -30.29 -15.48
N GLN A 108 -19.35 -29.63 -16.09
CA GLN A 108 -18.20 -29.07 -15.40
C GLN A 108 -18.61 -27.87 -14.52
N LYS A 109 -19.50 -27.00 -15.00
CA LYS A 109 -20.10 -25.93 -14.20
C LYS A 109 -20.77 -26.46 -12.93
N ARG A 110 -21.60 -27.51 -13.06
CA ARG A 110 -22.26 -28.15 -11.91
C ARG A 110 -21.26 -28.75 -10.92
N ARG A 111 -20.19 -29.36 -11.43
CA ARG A 111 -19.10 -29.91 -10.60
C ARG A 111 -18.36 -28.81 -9.83
N LEU A 112 -18.09 -27.66 -10.47
CA LEU A 112 -17.46 -26.52 -9.80
C LEU A 112 -18.38 -25.92 -8.72
N LEU A 113 -19.66 -25.75 -9.02
CA LEU A 113 -20.64 -25.27 -8.03
C LEU A 113 -20.78 -26.23 -6.85
N ASN A 114 -20.79 -27.54 -7.07
CA ASN A 114 -20.81 -28.55 -5.99
C ASN A 114 -19.51 -28.56 -5.15
N PHE A 115 -18.42 -28.04 -5.69
CA PHE A 115 -17.16 -27.89 -4.95
C PHE A 115 -17.20 -26.66 -4.05
N VAL A 116 -17.70 -25.53 -4.57
CA VAL A 116 -17.70 -24.21 -3.92
C VAL A 116 -18.88 -24.02 -2.96
N LEU A 117 -20.04 -24.64 -3.24
CA LEU A 117 -21.25 -24.49 -2.44
C LEU A 117 -21.42 -25.64 -1.44
N SER A 118 -21.85 -25.33 -0.22
CA SER A 118 -22.19 -26.31 0.82
C SER A 118 -23.65 -26.74 0.74
N ASN A 119 -24.55 -25.80 0.43
CA ASN A 119 -25.98 -26.01 0.23
C ASN A 119 -26.56 -24.97 -0.72
N TYR A 120 -27.66 -25.31 -1.39
CA TYR A 120 -28.52 -24.33 -2.05
C TYR A 120 -29.98 -24.63 -1.71
N SER A 121 -30.77 -23.60 -1.41
CA SER A 121 -32.21 -23.69 -1.21
C SER A 121 -32.92 -22.78 -2.21
N TRP A 122 -34.13 -23.20 -2.61
CA TRP A 122 -35.01 -22.42 -3.46
C TRP A 122 -36.23 -22.04 -2.63
N GLU A 123 -36.38 -20.75 -2.33
CA GLU A 123 -37.50 -20.21 -1.55
C GLU A 123 -38.04 -18.98 -2.26
N ASP A 124 -39.36 -18.93 -2.49
CA ASP A 124 -40.09 -17.79 -3.06
C ASP A 124 -39.47 -17.20 -4.34
N GLY A 125 -39.08 -18.08 -5.26
CA GLY A 125 -38.49 -17.68 -6.55
C GLY A 125 -37.05 -17.15 -6.46
N LYS A 126 -36.42 -17.21 -5.29
CA LYS A 126 -35.01 -16.84 -5.08
C LYS A 126 -34.19 -18.07 -4.71
N VAL A 127 -33.01 -18.17 -5.33
CA VAL A 127 -31.99 -19.14 -4.94
C VAL A 127 -31.14 -18.54 -3.83
N ARG A 128 -31.08 -19.20 -2.69
CA ARG A 128 -30.08 -18.93 -1.64
C ARG A 128 -29.01 -20.01 -1.72
N ALA A 129 -27.75 -19.61 -1.72
CA ALA A 129 -26.63 -20.53 -1.73
C ALA A 129 -25.70 -20.20 -0.56
N THR A 130 -25.17 -21.23 0.07
CA THR A 130 -24.19 -21.13 1.14
C THR A 130 -22.86 -21.58 0.58
N PHE A 131 -21.84 -20.72 0.65
CA PHE A 131 -20.48 -21.06 0.26
C PHE A 131 -19.84 -21.97 1.32
N ARG A 132 -18.90 -22.82 0.91
CA ARG A 132 -18.03 -23.55 1.83
C ARG A 132 -16.91 -22.67 2.35
#